data_AF-A0A0G9K7T6-F1
#
_entry.id   AF-A0A0G9K7T6-F1
#
_cell.length_a   1.000
_cell.length_b   1.000
_cell.length_c   1.000
_cell.angle_alpha   90.00
_cell.angle_beta   90.00
_cell.angle_gamma   90.00
#
_symmetry.space_group_name_H-M   'P 1'
#
loop_
_entity.id
_entity.type
_entity.pdbx_description
1 polymer ?
#
loop_
_entity_poly.entity_id
_entity_poly.type
_entity_poly.pdbx_seq_one_letter_code
_entity_poly.pdbx_strand_id
1 'polypeptide(L)' 'MKKSYLKIYILTIIPAAIFFMSNLEGSKEAAVFLLFGGFFLTFLNWKKNSDCRVKDFINRVF' A
#
# COMPACT_ATOMS: atom_id res chain seq x y z
N MET A 1 7.46 12.07 -9.12
CA MET A 1 7.04 11.28 -7.94
C MET A 1 8.26 10.75 -7.21
N LYS A 2 8.36 10.85 -5.87
CA LYS A 2 9.47 10.20 -5.12
C LYS A 2 9.43 8.69 -5.43
N LYS A 3 10.58 8.06 -5.71
CA LYS A 3 10.72 6.63 -6.10
C LYS A 3 9.91 5.65 -5.21
N SER A 4 9.68 6.02 -3.94
CA SER A 4 8.89 5.25 -2.98
C SER A 4 7.41 5.11 -3.34
N TYR A 5 6.76 6.13 -3.90
CA TYR A 5 5.32 6.05 -4.24
C TYR A 5 5.07 5.16 -5.46
N LEU A 6 5.97 5.22 -6.44
CA LEU A 6 5.91 4.37 -7.62
C LEU A 6 5.97 2.88 -7.23
N LYS A 7 6.85 2.53 -6.28
CA LYS A 7 6.95 1.16 -5.75
C LYS A 7 5.66 0.72 -5.05
N ILE A 8 5.07 1.58 -4.21
CA ILE A 8 3.81 1.26 -3.52
C ILE A 8 2.71 0.98 -4.55
N TYR A 9 2.55 1.84 -5.56
CA TYR A 9 1.54 1.64 -6.59
C TYR A 9 1.75 0.37 -7.42
N ILE A 10 2.97 0.08 -7.84
CA ILE A 10 3.29 -1.15 -8.59
C ILE A 10 2.98 -2.40 -7.75
N LEU A 11 3.31 -2.38 -6.45
CA LEU A 11 3.13 -3.54 -5.57
C LEU A 11 1.71 -3.73 -5.05
N THR A 12 0.82 -2.74 -5.22
CA THR A 12 -0.53 -2.79 -4.64
C THR A 12 -1.62 -2.68 -5.68
N ILE A 13 -1.55 -1.71 -6.60
CA ILE A 13 -2.58 -1.51 -7.64
C ILE A 13 -2.54 -2.63 -8.68
N ILE A 14 -1.36 -3.00 -9.18
CA ILE A 14 -1.24 -4.02 -10.23
C ILE A 14 -1.72 -5.38 -9.70
N PRO A 15 -1.25 -5.87 -8.54
CA PRO A 15 -1.75 -7.13 -7.97
C PRO A 15 -3.23 -7.05 -7.62
N ALA A 16 -3.72 -5.93 -7.08
CA ALA A 16 -5.15 -5.77 -6.79
C ALA A 16 -6.01 -5.90 -8.06
N ALA A 17 -5.59 -5.30 -9.17
CA ALA A 17 -6.31 -5.43 -10.45
C ALA A 17 -6.32 -6.88 -10.96
N ILE A 18 -5.19 -7.59 -10.85
CA ILE A 18 -5.08 -9.01 -11.21
C ILE A 18 -6.02 -9.86 -10.35
N PHE A 19 -5.98 -9.67 -9.03
CA PHE A 19 -6.85 -10.40 -8.10
C PHE A 19 -8.32 -10.10 -8.34
N PHE A 20 -8.68 -8.84 -8.57
CA PHE A 20 -10.06 -8.44 -8.84
C PHE A 20 -10.64 -9.08 -10.10
N MET A 21 -9.80 -9.27 -11.13
CA MET A 21 -10.18 -9.93 -12.38
C MET A 21 -10.07 -11.46 -12.32
N SER A 22 -9.43 -12.01 -11.29
CA SER A 22 -9.29 -13.45 -11.14
C SER A 22 -10.54 -14.08 -10.54
N ASN A 23 -10.94 -15.23 -11.07
CA ASN A 23 -12.11 -15.98 -10.60
C ASN A 23 -11.77 -16.98 -9.48
N LEU A 24 -10.73 -16.66 -8.69
CA LEU A 24 -10.29 -17.47 -7.55
C LEU A 24 -11.15 -17.14 -6.33
N GLU A 25 -11.43 -18.15 -5.51
CA GLU A 25 -12.11 -17.93 -4.24
C GLU A 25 -11.25 -17.03 -3.33
N GLY A 26 -11.86 -16.01 -2.72
CA GLY A 26 -11.14 -15.03 -1.88
C GLY A 26 -10.37 -13.94 -2.65
N SER A 27 -10.40 -13.95 -4.00
CA SER A 27 -9.61 -13.01 -4.80
C SER A 27 -10.05 -11.56 -4.66
N LYS A 28 -11.36 -11.33 -4.50
CA LYS A 28 -11.92 -9.98 -4.35
C LYS A 28 -11.54 -9.38 -3.00
N GLU A 29 -11.55 -10.18 -1.95
CA GLU A 29 -11.13 -9.81 -0.60
C GLU A 29 -9.64 -9.48 -0.58
N ALA A 30 -8.81 -10.29 -1.24
CA ALA A 30 -7.39 -10.02 -1.41
C ALA A 30 -7.13 -8.73 -2.21
N ALA A 31 -7.89 -8.48 -3.28
CA ALA A 31 -7.79 -7.24 -4.05
C ALA A 31 -8.14 -6.01 -3.21
N VAL A 32 -9.23 -6.07 -2.44
CA VAL A 32 -9.63 -4.99 -1.53
C VAL A 32 -8.56 -4.77 -0.46
N PHE A 33 -8.04 -5.84 0.14
CA PHE A 33 -6.96 -5.75 1.13
C PHE A 33 -5.72 -5.05 0.54
N LEU A 34 -5.30 -5.39 -0.68
CA LEU A 34 -4.16 -4.78 -1.35
C LEU A 34 -4.39 -3.29 -1.65
N LEU A 35 -5.61 -2.91 -2.05
CA LEU A 35 -5.96 -1.50 -2.25
C LEU A 35 -5.88 -0.73 -0.94
N PHE A 36 -6.52 -1.22 0.13
CA PHE A 36 -6.47 -0.58 1.44
C PHE A 36 -5.04 -0.50 1.99
N GLY A 37 -4.26 -1.57 1.87
CA GLY A 37 -2.85 -1.59 2.25
C GLY A 37 -2.02 -0.58 1.47
N GLY A 38 -2.24 -0.45 0.16
CA GLY A 38 -1.58 0.54 -0.69
C GLY A 38 -1.90 1.98 -0.32
N PHE A 39 -3.17 2.28 -0.02
CA PHE A 39 -3.57 3.60 0.48
C PHE A 39 -2.93 3.93 1.82
N PHE A 40 -2.93 2.97 2.76
CA PHE A 40 -2.32 3.15 4.07
C PHE A 40 -0.81 3.39 3.99
N LEU A 41 -0.08 2.61 3.19
CA LEU A 41 1.35 2.80 2.96
C LEU A 41 1.65 4.14 2.28
N THR A 42 0.80 4.57 1.35
CA THR A 42 0.90 5.88 0.71
C THR A 42 0.73 7.01 1.73
N PHE A 43 -0.25 6.90 2.63
CA PHE A 43 -0.46 7.84 3.73
C PHE A 43 0.74 7.90 4.68
N LEU A 44 1.26 6.75 5.11
CA LEU A 44 2.45 6.68 5.96
C LEU A 44 3.66 7.33 5.28
N ASN A 45 3.90 7.02 4.01
CA ASN A 45 5.04 7.56 3.27
C ASN A 45 4.91 9.07 2.99
N TRP A 46 3.68 9.58 2.89
CA TRP A 46 3.41 11.02 2.82
C TRP A 46 3.71 11.69 4.15
N LYS A 47 3.15 11.15 5.24
CA LYS A 47 3.21 11.76 6.56
C LYS A 47 4.56 11.59 7.27
N LYS A 48 5.40 10.62 6.88
CA LYS A 48 6.75 10.44 7.44
C LYS A 48 7.66 11.66 7.32
N ASN A 49 7.43 12.50 6.31
CA ASN A 49 8.25 13.69 6.08
C ASN A 49 7.73 14.92 6.84
N SER A 50 6.51 14.87 7.38
CA SER A 50 5.84 15.99 8.06
C SER A 50 5.52 15.72 9.53
N ASP A 51 5.49 14.46 9.99
CA ASP A 51 5.23 14.08 11.38
C ASP A 51 6.29 13.09 11.89
N CYS A 52 7.09 13.52 12.87
CA CYS A 52 8.13 12.69 13.49
C CYS A 52 7.55 11.44 14.16
N ARG A 53 6.33 11.49 14.69
CA ARG A 53 5.70 10.30 15.32
C ARG A 53 5.41 9.22 14.29
N VAL A 54 5.03 9.61 13.08
CA VAL A 54 4.82 8.66 11.98
C VAL A 54 6.16 8.10 11.50
N LYS A 55 7.21 8.93 11.46
CA LYS A 55 8.56 8.46 11.16
C LYS A 55 9.06 7.44 12.19
N ASP A 56 8.87 7.73 13.48
CA ASP A 56 9.27 6.84 14.58
C ASP A 56 8.45 5.55 14.60
N PHE A 57 7.14 5.64 14.33
CA PHE A 57 6.28 4.48 14.14
C PHE A 57 6.78 3.59 12.99
N ILE A 58 7.06 4.18 11.81
CA ILE A 58 7.57 3.42 10.67
C ILE A 58 8.90 2.75 11.03
N ASN A 59 9.85 3.47 11.62
CA ASN A 59 11.15 2.93 12.00
C ASN A 59 11.08 1.80 13.04
N ARG A 60 10.02 1.77 13.86
CA ARG A 60 9.84 0.73 14.88
C ARG A 60 9.14 -0.52 14.33
N VAL A 61 8.32 -0.36 13.30
CA VAL A 61 7.43 -1.41 12.78
C VAL A 61 7.94 -2.04 11.48
N PHE A 62 8.69 -1.29 10.67
CA PHE A 62 9.22 -1.72 9.36
C PHE A 62 10.75 -1.68 9.35
#